data_AF-A0A699VJG8-F1
#
_entry.id   AF-A0A699VJG8-F1
#
_cell.length_a   1.000
_cell.length_b   1.000
_cell.length_c   1.000
_cell.angle_alpha   90.00
_cell.angle_beta   90.00
_cell.angle_gamma   90.00
#
_symmetry.space_group_name_H-M   'P 1'
#
loop_
_entity.id
_entity.type
_entity.pdbx_description
1 polymer ?
#
loop_
_entity_poly.entity_id
_entity_poly.type
_entity_poly.pdbx_seq_one_letter_code
_entity_poly.pdbx_strand_id
1 'polypeptide(L)'
;AVRCTRLDVAFAQNITNRFQQSPGEAHWTAVKNILRDDTKSQTGYVFTLNGGTVVWKSSKQSTTAQHAAEAEYIVAAESAKEAVWIRKFVDELGVVPSNNYPIEMN
;
A
#
# COMPACT_ATOMS: atom_id res chain seq x y z
N ALA A 1 0.79 -17.80 -16.09
CA ALA A 1 2.10 -17.25 -15.72
C ALA A 1 2.05 -15.73 -15.86
N VAL A 2 2.00 -14.99 -14.75
CA VAL A 2 1.99 -13.53 -14.78
C VAL A 2 3.43 -13.07 -15.04
N ARG A 3 3.78 -12.84 -16.31
CA ARG A 3 4.97 -12.07 -16.67
C ARG A 3 4.60 -10.58 -16.56
N CYS A 4 4.57 -10.07 -15.34
CA CYS A 4 4.56 -8.63 -15.13
C CYS A 4 6.02 -8.17 -15.18
N THR A 5 6.50 -7.72 -16.33
CA THR A 5 7.65 -6.81 -16.33
C THR A 5 7.14 -5.50 -15.74
N ARG A 6 7.37 -5.32 -14.44
CA ARG A 6 7.13 -4.11 -13.65
C ARG A 6 7.23 -2.84 -14.53
N LEU A 7 6.09 -2.21 -14.82
CA LEU A 7 5.98 -1.04 -15.72
C LEU A 7 6.88 0.13 -15.26
N ASP A 8 7.08 0.21 -13.95
CA ASP A 8 7.96 1.09 -13.19
C ASP A 8 9.45 0.86 -13.48
N VAL A 9 9.89 -0.38 -13.72
CA VAL A 9 11.29 -0.68 -14.07
C VAL A 9 11.62 -0.22 -15.49
N ALA A 10 10.71 -0.45 -16.45
CA ALA A 10 10.89 0.03 -17.82
C ALA A 10 10.88 1.57 -17.89
N PHE A 11 10.01 2.21 -17.10
CA PHE A 11 9.98 3.66 -16.95
C PHE A 11 11.28 4.21 -16.34
N ALA A 12 11.76 3.61 -15.24
CA ALA A 12 13.02 3.97 -14.61
C ALA A 12 14.21 3.83 -15.57
N GLN A 13 14.30 2.72 -16.30
CA GLN A 13 15.35 2.47 -17.28
C GLN A 13 15.30 3.46 -18.44
N ASN A 14 14.11 3.87 -18.88
CA ASN A 14 13.97 4.91 -19.88
C ASN A 14 14.47 6.27 -19.38
N ILE A 15 14.18 6.64 -18.12
CA ILE A 15 14.62 7.90 -17.52
C ILE A 15 16.14 7.94 -17.36
N THR A 16 16.77 6.85 -16.90
CA THR A 16 18.22 6.80 -16.71
C THR A 16 18.98 6.77 -18.03
N ASN A 17 18.45 6.10 -19.07
CA ASN A 17 19.10 5.98 -20.37
C ASN A 17 19.28 7.32 -21.10
N ARG A 18 18.40 8.31 -20.83
CA ARG A 18 18.50 9.68 -21.40
C ARG A 18 19.77 10.42 -20.99
N PHE A 19 20.40 10.02 -19.89
CA PHE A 19 21.61 10.65 -19.36
C PHE A 19 22.86 9.77 -19.51
N GLN A 20 22.76 8.63 -20.19
CA GLN A 20 23.84 7.64 -20.28
C GLN A 20 25.08 8.17 -21.02
N GLN A 21 24.91 9.16 -21.91
CA GLN A 21 26.00 9.80 -22.64
C GLN A 21 26.74 10.87 -21.80
N SER A 22 26.12 11.41 -20.74
CA SER A 22 26.74 12.41 -19.87
C SER A 22 26.05 12.41 -18.49
N PRO A 23 26.48 11.54 -17.56
CA PRO A 23 25.92 11.49 -16.22
C PRO A 23 26.38 12.70 -15.39
N GLY A 24 25.53 13.73 -15.31
CA GLY A 24 25.70 14.88 -14.42
C GLY A 24 24.84 14.82 -13.14
N GLU A 25 24.73 15.92 -12.41
CA GLU A 25 23.93 15.99 -11.16
C GLU A 25 22.45 15.62 -11.38
N ALA A 26 21.89 15.97 -12.54
CA ALA A 26 20.53 15.59 -12.92
C ALA A 26 20.35 14.07 -13.04
N HIS A 27 21.35 13.35 -13.56
CA HIS A 27 21.33 11.89 -13.61
C HIS A 27 21.29 11.28 -12.21
N TRP A 28 22.20 11.73 -11.32
CA TRP A 28 22.26 11.22 -9.95
C TRP A 28 21.02 11.55 -9.13
N THR A 29 20.42 12.71 -9.35
CA THR A 29 19.14 13.09 -8.74
C THR A 29 18.00 12.19 -9.21
N ALA A 30 17.91 11.91 -10.51
CA ALA A 30 16.91 10.99 -11.06
C ALA A 30 17.09 9.57 -10.51
N VAL A 31 18.33 9.07 -10.46
CA VAL A 31 18.67 7.75 -9.89
C VAL A 31 18.29 7.68 -8.40
N LYS A 32 18.65 8.69 -7.60
CA LYS A 32 18.28 8.75 -6.17
C LYS A 32 16.77 8.71 -5.96
N ASN A 33 16.01 9.45 -6.77
CA ASN A 33 14.55 9.48 -6.67
C ASN A 33 13.90 8.15 -7.07
N ILE A 34 14.40 7.50 -8.13
CA ILE A 34 13.96 6.16 -8.54
C ILE A 34 14.21 5.16 -7.42
N LEU A 35 15.44 5.10 -6.91
CA LEU A 35 15.82 4.17 -5.83
C LEU A 35 15.01 4.42 -4.55
N ARG A 36 14.76 5.68 -4.20
CA ARG A 36 13.94 6.05 -3.04
C ARG A 36 12.48 5.62 -3.20
N ASP A 37 11.93 5.64 -4.41
CA ASP A 37 10.54 5.24 -4.63
C ASP A 37 10.38 3.72 -4.72
N ASP A 38 11.40 3.02 -5.22
CA ASP A 38 11.43 1.56 -5.32
C ASP A 38 11.64 0.84 -3.98
N THR A 39 12.19 1.52 -2.96
CA THR A 39 12.39 0.95 -1.61
C THR A 39 11.19 1.09 -0.69
N LYS A 40 10.10 1.72 -1.14
CA LYS A 40 8.89 1.87 -0.34
C LYS A 40 8.09 0.57 -0.31
N SER A 41 7.74 0.12 0.89
CA SER A 41 6.84 -1.00 1.12
C SER A 41 5.45 -0.75 0.53
N GLN A 42 4.70 -1.83 0.29
CA GLN A 42 3.30 -1.76 -0.12
C GLN A 42 2.40 -1.96 1.10
N THR A 43 1.39 -1.11 1.25
CA THR A 43 0.26 -1.34 2.14
C THR A 43 -0.88 -1.97 1.38
N GLY A 44 -1.49 -3.01 1.94
CA GLY A 44 -2.74 -3.51 1.41
C GLY A 44 -3.61 -4.21 2.44
N TYR A 45 -4.92 -4.07 2.27
CA TYR A 45 -5.94 -4.76 3.05
C TYR A 45 -7.15 -5.06 2.17
N VAL A 46 -7.92 -6.07 2.56
CA VAL A 46 -9.19 -6.45 1.93
C VAL A 46 -10.17 -6.83 3.03
N PHE A 47 -11.36 -6.25 2.99
CA PHE A 47 -12.48 -6.62 3.84
C PHE A 47 -13.56 -7.28 2.98
N THR A 48 -14.05 -8.43 3.45
CA THR A 48 -15.10 -9.19 2.77
C THR A 48 -16.36 -9.29 3.62
N LEU A 49 -17.52 -9.13 3.00
CA LEU A 49 -18.83 -9.33 3.60
C LEU A 49 -19.63 -10.32 2.74
N ASN A 50 -20.18 -11.37 3.34
CA ASN A 50 -20.93 -12.43 2.64
C ASN A 50 -20.20 -13.04 1.43
N GLY A 51 -18.87 -13.15 1.51
CA GLY A 51 -18.03 -13.68 0.43
C GLY A 51 -17.70 -12.67 -0.69
N GLY A 52 -18.23 -11.45 -0.64
CA GLY A 52 -17.88 -10.36 -1.56
C GLY A 52 -16.91 -9.36 -0.93
N THR A 53 -15.97 -8.84 -1.72
CA THR A 53 -15.09 -7.74 -1.26
C THR A 53 -15.85 -6.43 -1.19
N VAL A 54 -15.87 -5.79 -0.01
CA VAL A 54 -16.57 -4.52 0.22
C VAL A 54 -15.62 -3.33 0.33
N VAL A 55 -14.40 -3.55 0.84
CA VAL A 55 -13.38 -2.51 0.99
C VAL A 55 -12.02 -3.13 0.68
N TRP A 56 -11.19 -2.42 -0.08
CA TRP A 56 -9.82 -2.84 -0.36
C TRP A 56 -8.90 -1.64 -0.53
N LYS A 57 -7.62 -1.84 -0.25
CA LYS A 57 -6.55 -0.89 -0.55
C LYS A 57 -5.31 -1.65 -1.01
N SER A 58 -4.62 -1.10 -1.98
CA SER A 58 -3.25 -1.47 -2.33
C SER A 58 -2.54 -0.18 -2.75
N SER A 59 -1.57 0.26 -1.94
CA SER A 59 -0.88 1.53 -2.16
C SER A 59 0.56 1.43 -1.70
N LYS A 60 1.50 2.06 -2.40
CA LYS A 60 2.84 2.30 -1.85
C LYS A 60 2.72 3.12 -0.57
N GLN A 61 3.47 2.75 0.47
CA GLN A 61 3.57 3.52 1.71
C GLN A 61 4.22 4.87 1.41
N SER A 62 3.68 5.95 1.96
CA SER A 62 4.27 7.29 1.84
C SER A 62 5.59 7.41 2.58
N THR A 63 5.70 6.69 3.70
CA THR A 63 6.89 6.59 4.55
C THR A 63 7.70 5.36 4.17
N THR A 64 9.01 5.52 4.02
CA THR A 64 9.94 4.40 3.89
C THR A 64 10.13 3.79 5.28
N ALA A 65 9.48 2.65 5.55
CA ALA A 65 9.72 1.88 6.77
C ALA A 65 11.18 1.40 6.79
N GLN A 66 11.82 1.45 7.95
CA GLN A 66 13.21 1.00 8.10
C GLN A 66 13.30 -0.53 8.05
N HIS A 67 12.22 -1.23 8.42
CA HIS A 67 12.11 -2.69 8.44
C HIS A 67 10.69 -3.18 8.11
N ALA A 68 10.57 -4.47 7.80
CA ALA A 68 9.29 -5.11 7.47
C ALA A 68 8.26 -5.01 8.61
N ALA A 69 8.68 -5.17 9.87
CA ALA A 69 7.78 -5.10 11.02
C ALA A 69 7.10 -3.72 11.20
N GLU A 70 7.83 -2.63 10.92
CA GLU A 70 7.26 -1.29 10.95
C GLU A 70 6.22 -1.10 9.84
N ALA A 71 6.51 -1.62 8.64
CA ALA A 71 5.55 -1.60 7.53
C ALA A 71 4.29 -2.42 7.87
N GLU A 72 4.43 -3.61 8.47
CA GLU A 72 3.32 -4.45 8.91
C GLU A 72 2.46 -3.75 9.98
N TYR A 73 3.09 -3.07 10.94
CA TYR A 73 2.37 -2.29 11.95
C TYR A 73 1.55 -1.15 11.32
N ILE A 74 2.09 -0.45 10.33
CA ILE A 74 1.34 0.59 9.59
C ILE A 74 0.13 -0.01 8.89
N VAL A 75 0.30 -1.14 8.18
CA VAL A 75 -0.81 -1.84 7.50
C VAL A 75 -1.87 -2.28 8.50
N ALA A 76 -1.47 -2.87 9.62
CA ALA A 76 -2.38 -3.32 10.66
C ALA A 76 -3.15 -2.14 11.27
N ALA A 77 -2.48 -1.02 11.56
CA ALA A 77 -3.10 0.17 12.10
C ALA A 77 -4.10 0.82 11.13
N GLU A 78 -3.78 0.89 9.83
CA GLU A 78 -4.71 1.38 8.80
C GLU A 78 -5.92 0.45 8.65
N SER A 79 -5.68 -0.86 8.60
CA SER A 79 -6.75 -1.86 8.51
C SER A 79 -7.68 -1.78 9.72
N ALA A 80 -7.14 -1.64 10.93
CA ALA A 80 -7.93 -1.50 12.14
C ALA A 80 -8.83 -0.25 12.13
N LYS A 81 -8.34 0.88 11.60
CA LYS A 81 -9.14 2.10 11.43
C LYS A 81 -10.34 1.86 10.51
N GLU A 82 -10.12 1.20 9.38
CA GLU A 82 -11.20 0.83 8.44
C GLU A 82 -12.19 -0.15 9.07
N ALA A 83 -11.71 -1.16 9.80
CA ALA A 83 -12.56 -2.13 10.48
C ALA A 83 -13.50 -1.44 11.49
N VAL A 84 -12.97 -0.48 12.27
CA VAL A 84 -13.77 0.33 13.20
C VAL A 84 -14.79 1.19 12.46
N TRP A 85 -14.41 1.78 11.33
CA TRP A 85 -15.34 2.56 10.50
C TRP A 85 -16.46 1.67 9.93
N ILE A 86 -16.14 0.51 9.37
CA ILE A 86 -17.13 -0.45 8.84
C ILE A 86 -18.12 -0.87 9.93
N ARG A 87 -17.62 -1.17 11.15
CA ARG A 87 -18.49 -1.53 12.27
C ARG A 87 -19.50 -0.43 12.58
N LYS A 88 -19.05 0.81 12.72
CA LYS A 88 -19.93 1.97 12.96
C LYS A 88 -20.93 2.17 11.83
N PHE A 89 -20.48 2.06 10.58
CA PHE A 89 -21.33 2.17 9.41
C PHE A 89 -22.44 1.10 9.41
N VAL A 90 -22.11 -0.14 9.74
CA VAL A 90 -23.08 -1.23 9.82
C VAL A 90 -24.06 -1.05 10.98
N ASP A 91 -23.59 -0.58 12.15
CA ASP A 91 -24.46 -0.25 13.29
C ASP A 91 -25.46 0.88 12.92
N GLU A 92 -25.01 1.91 12.19
CA GLU A 92 -25.87 3.01 11.72
C GLU A 92 -26.93 2.56 10.70
N LEU A 93 -26.63 1.55 9.88
CA LEU A 93 -27.59 0.98 8.93
C LEU A 93 -28.77 0.28 9.62
N GLY A 94 -28.65 -0.13 10.90
CA GLY A 94 -29.71 -0.79 11.65
C GLY A 94 -30.13 -2.16 11.11
N VAL A 95 -29.35 -2.74 10.20
CA VAL A 95 -29.62 -4.02 9.54
C VAL A 95 -29.19 -5.24 10.39
N VAL A 96 -28.39 -5.01 11.42
CA VAL A 96 -27.94 -6.02 12.38
C VAL A 96 -28.05 -5.48 13.81
N PRO A 97 -28.26 -6.33 14.83
CA PRO A 97 -28.17 -5.94 16.22
C PRO A 97 -26.80 -5.29 16.51
N SER A 98 -26.76 -4.29 17.39
CA SER A 98 -25.53 -3.55 17.70
C SER A 98 -24.40 -4.50 18.09
N ASN A 99 -23.30 -4.43 17.35
CA ASN A 99 -22.19 -5.35 17.55
C ASN A 99 -21.25 -4.80 18.63
N ASN A 100 -21.65 -4.85 19.92
CA ASN A 100 -20.82 -4.36 21.03
C ASN A 100 -19.65 -5.29 21.42
N TYR A 101 -19.43 -6.37 20.69
CA TYR A 101 -18.38 -7.34 21.00
C TYR A 101 -16.98 -6.83 20.56
N PRO A 102 -15.90 -7.29 21.21
CA PRO A 102 -14.54 -6.98 20.78
C PRO A 102 -14.27 -7.45 19.34
N ILE A 103 -13.44 -6.72 18.60
CA ILE A 103 -12.98 -7.16 17.28
C ILE A 103 -11.98 -8.30 17.51
N GLU A 104 -12.38 -9.54 17.23
CA GLU A 104 -11.47 -10.68 17.29
C GLU A 104 -10.48 -10.63 16.14
N MET A 105 -9.19 -10.73 16.47
CA MET A 105 -8.08 -10.86 15.53
C MET A 105 -7.65 -12.32 15.54
N ASN A 106 -8.30 -13.16 14.73
CA ASN A 106 -7.85 -14.53 14.43
C ASN A 106 -6.78 -14.48 13.33
#